data_AF-A0A101HFU8-F1
#
_entry.id   AF-A0A101HFU8-F1
#
_cell.length_a   1.000
_cell.length_b   1.000
_cell.length_c   1.000
_cell.angle_alpha   90.00
_cell.angle_beta   90.00
_cell.angle_gamma   90.00
#
_symmetry.space_group_name_H-M   'P 1'
#
loop_
_entity.id
_entity.type
_entity.pdbx_description
1 polymer ?
#
loop_
_entity_poly.entity_id
_entity_poly.type
_entity_poly.pdbx_seq_one_letter_code
_entity_poly.pdbx_strand_id
1 'polypeptide(L)'
;MNQSDTEKKLTVIRTQISNRALKEAIEGIRALTADWQNWSLTQQLNELENNYRYMLHYFLKGNKDPEQKNIYRRLIRDLYSVADDTASELMLRESSSLFYDKMRTMRLHTPRSLDELREEIARENDTYSFISLLEEGPEKERRLRENRTTYEKMLQELFYHIFAAPRANAEMSAELNRFVQDERMPLQAKALFVSALTMNLLQQFDAAKVELLLDLSKEAEPQVATRSIVGIIPLIQLYSERWPLYPSLENRFQLLADDKLFSRRFMTAVTGYIQAHETEKITRRLTEEILPEMMKLSPIIGKKIRLDEWMGESGLDEKNPEWQKLLDETGLSDKLQEFSNLQMEGADVFHSTFSNLKSYPFFQEMSNWFLLFEPQHSSLATLFSDKSEGMSLIDIMTRSSMICSSDKYSLCFSMMMMPEQYRRMMIS
;
A
#
# COMPACT_ATOMS: atom_id res chain seq x y z
N MET A 1 7.03 3.35 17.37
CA MET A 1 5.91 3.92 18.15
C MET A 1 5.72 3.09 19.40
N ASN A 2 5.67 3.72 20.58
CA ASN A 2 5.26 2.99 21.79
C ASN A 2 3.76 2.70 21.68
N GLN A 3 3.42 1.42 21.72
CA GLN A 3 2.02 0.94 21.67
C GLN A 3 1.25 1.56 22.84
N SER A 4 0.09 2.18 22.56
CA SER A 4 -0.70 2.85 23.60
C SER A 4 -1.22 1.84 24.62
N ASP A 5 -1.54 2.28 25.84
CA ASP A 5 -2.09 1.39 26.87
C ASP A 5 -3.39 0.71 26.39
N THR A 6 -4.21 1.46 25.65
CA THR A 6 -5.44 0.96 25.02
C THR A 6 -5.16 -0.13 23.96
N GLU A 7 -4.09 -0.02 23.16
CA GLU A 7 -3.73 -1.03 22.15
C GLU A 7 -3.26 -2.34 22.81
N LYS A 8 -2.51 -2.22 23.91
CA LYS A 8 -2.06 -3.38 24.71
C LYS A 8 -3.25 -4.12 25.32
N LYS A 9 -4.18 -3.39 25.96
CA LYS A 9 -5.41 -3.95 26.52
C LYS A 9 -6.27 -4.60 25.43
N LEU A 10 -6.43 -3.96 24.27
CA LEU A 10 -7.16 -4.54 23.14
C LEU A 10 -6.51 -5.84 22.65
N THR A 11 -5.18 -5.92 22.61
CA THR A 11 -4.46 -7.14 22.22
C THR A 11 -4.75 -8.29 23.20
N VAL A 12 -4.75 -8.02 24.50
CA VAL A 12 -5.10 -9.02 25.53
C VAL A 12 -6.54 -9.51 25.35
N ILE A 13 -7.49 -8.59 25.14
CA ILE A 13 -8.91 -8.93 24.90
C ILE A 13 -9.05 -9.78 23.64
N ARG A 14 -8.39 -9.41 22.53
CA ARG A 14 -8.44 -10.19 21.28
C ARG A 14 -7.92 -11.62 21.47
N THR A 15 -6.87 -11.81 22.27
CA THR A 15 -6.33 -13.12 22.65
C THR A 15 -7.30 -13.92 23.53
N GLN A 16 -8.01 -13.27 24.45
CA GLN A 16 -9.05 -13.93 25.25
C GLN A 16 -10.22 -14.42 24.36
N ILE A 17 -10.63 -13.59 23.39
CA ILE A 17 -11.68 -13.96 22.43
C ILE A 17 -11.25 -15.14 21.56
N SER A 18 -10.02 -15.16 21.05
CA SER A 18 -9.50 -16.28 20.23
C SER A 18 -9.42 -17.58 21.04
N ASN A 19 -8.94 -17.49 22.29
CA ASN A 19 -8.88 -18.60 23.24
C ASN A 19 -10.25 -19.03 23.81
N ARG A 20 -11.35 -18.45 23.34
CA ARG A 20 -12.72 -18.73 23.79
C ARG A 20 -13.00 -18.39 25.27
N ALA A 21 -12.13 -17.60 25.89
CA ALA A 21 -12.30 -17.03 27.23
C ALA A 21 -13.25 -15.81 27.17
N LEU A 22 -14.52 -16.05 26.80
CA LEU A 22 -15.46 -14.98 26.47
C LEU A 22 -15.88 -14.14 27.70
N LYS A 23 -15.89 -14.75 28.88
CA LYS A 23 -16.22 -14.03 30.12
C LYS A 23 -15.15 -13.00 30.43
N GLU A 24 -13.89 -13.41 30.40
CA GLU A 24 -12.71 -12.58 30.64
C GLU A 24 -12.62 -11.46 29.60
N ALA A 25 -12.94 -11.77 28.33
CA ALA A 25 -13.01 -10.77 27.28
C ALA A 25 -14.09 -9.71 27.54
N ILE A 26 -15.31 -10.11 27.94
CA ILE A 26 -16.39 -9.16 28.30
C ILE A 26 -15.96 -8.29 29.48
N GLU A 27 -15.37 -8.86 30.53
CA GLU A 27 -14.84 -8.12 31.67
C GLU A 27 -13.74 -7.14 31.26
N GLY A 28 -12.84 -7.56 30.36
CA GLY A 28 -11.79 -6.70 29.80
C GLY A 28 -12.35 -5.51 29.02
N ILE A 29 -13.38 -5.70 28.19
CA ILE A 29 -14.03 -4.60 27.47
C ILE A 29 -14.73 -3.65 28.44
N ARG A 30 -15.40 -4.18 29.47
CA ARG A 30 -16.02 -3.33 30.52
C ARG A 30 -14.97 -2.46 31.22
N ALA A 31 -13.81 -3.04 31.55
CA ALA A 31 -12.72 -2.32 32.17
C ALA A 31 -12.15 -1.22 31.26
N LEU A 32 -12.07 -1.44 29.95
CA LEU A 32 -11.71 -0.40 28.97
C LEU A 32 -12.69 0.77 28.97
N THR A 33 -13.98 0.50 29.18
CA THR A 33 -15.04 1.52 29.21
C THR A 33 -15.33 2.10 30.59
N ALA A 34 -14.65 1.67 31.65
CA ALA A 34 -15.04 1.99 33.03
C ALA A 34 -15.08 3.51 33.31
N ASP A 35 -14.15 4.26 32.72
CA ASP A 35 -14.07 5.72 32.84
C ASP A 35 -14.93 6.46 31.82
N TRP A 36 -15.56 5.74 30.88
CA TRP A 36 -16.34 6.30 29.80
C TRP A 36 -17.84 5.99 29.98
N GLN A 37 -18.64 7.03 30.24
CA GLN A 37 -20.11 6.92 30.38
C GLN A 37 -20.83 6.72 29.02
N ASN A 38 -20.47 5.68 28.26
CA ASN A 38 -21.20 5.30 27.06
C ASN A 38 -22.28 4.26 27.39
N TRP A 39 -23.51 4.75 27.56
CA TRP A 39 -24.65 3.92 27.89
C TRP A 39 -25.00 2.92 26.77
N SER A 40 -24.83 3.31 25.50
CA SER A 40 -25.09 2.42 24.35
C SER A 40 -24.15 1.22 24.33
N LEU A 41 -22.85 1.43 24.55
CA LEU A 41 -21.87 0.33 24.63
C LEU A 41 -22.14 -0.57 25.84
N THR A 42 -22.52 0.02 26.97
CA THR A 42 -22.87 -0.75 28.18
C THR A 42 -24.08 -1.65 27.93
N GLN A 43 -25.09 -1.16 27.22
CA GLN A 43 -26.25 -1.97 26.82
C GLN A 43 -25.85 -3.11 25.88
N GLN A 44 -25.08 -2.83 24.83
CA GLN A 44 -24.59 -3.86 23.91
C GLN A 44 -23.79 -4.96 24.62
N LEU A 45 -22.92 -4.60 25.57
CA LEU A 45 -22.19 -5.57 26.38
C LEU A 45 -23.10 -6.41 27.28
N ASN A 46 -24.11 -5.80 27.90
CA ASN A 46 -25.09 -6.53 28.71
C ASN A 46 -25.89 -7.53 27.85
N GLU A 47 -26.27 -7.14 26.63
CA GLU A 47 -26.95 -8.03 25.68
C GLU A 47 -26.04 -9.20 25.26
N LEU A 48 -24.78 -8.95 24.93
CA LEU A 48 -23.81 -9.99 24.59
C LEU A 48 -23.58 -10.96 25.76
N GLU A 49 -23.45 -10.43 26.98
CA GLU A 49 -23.29 -11.26 28.18
C GLU A 49 -24.52 -12.12 28.45
N ASN A 50 -25.73 -11.55 28.31
CA ASN A 50 -26.97 -12.30 28.46
C ASN A 50 -27.08 -13.40 27.38
N ASN A 51 -26.78 -13.09 26.13
CA ASN A 51 -26.76 -14.07 25.04
C ASN A 51 -25.77 -15.20 25.31
N TYR A 52 -24.58 -14.88 25.84
CA TYR A 52 -23.60 -15.87 26.25
C TYR A 52 -24.11 -16.78 27.37
N ARG A 53 -24.72 -16.20 28.42
CA ARG A 53 -25.30 -16.96 29.55
C ARG A 53 -26.42 -17.88 29.09
N TYR A 54 -27.33 -17.39 28.23
CA TYR A 54 -28.40 -18.21 27.67
C TYR A 54 -27.83 -19.38 26.87
N MET A 55 -26.83 -19.12 26.04
CA MET A 55 -26.18 -20.16 25.24
C MET A 55 -25.52 -21.22 26.13
N LEU A 56 -24.79 -20.85 27.19
CA LEU A 56 -24.23 -21.82 28.15
C LEU A 56 -25.31 -22.69 28.80
N HIS A 57 -26.43 -22.09 29.21
CA HIS A 57 -27.56 -22.82 29.77
C HIS A 57 -28.21 -23.78 28.76
N TYR A 58 -28.30 -23.39 27.49
CA TYR A 58 -28.76 -24.28 26.42
C TYR A 58 -27.79 -25.44 26.16
N PHE A 59 -26.49 -25.19 26.16
CA PHE A 59 -25.47 -26.25 26.01
C PHE A 59 -25.55 -27.28 27.14
N LEU A 60 -25.73 -26.83 28.39
CA LEU A 60 -25.88 -27.72 29.55
C LEU A 60 -27.14 -28.60 29.48
N LYS A 61 -28.18 -28.17 28.76
CA LYS A 61 -29.41 -28.94 28.56
C LYS A 61 -29.32 -30.03 27.48
N GLY A 62 -28.20 -30.13 26.75
CA GLY A 62 -27.89 -31.28 25.89
C GLY A 62 -28.62 -31.34 24.55
N ASN A 63 -29.40 -30.33 24.17
CA ASN A 63 -30.02 -30.27 22.84
C ASN A 63 -28.94 -29.98 21.79
N LYS A 64 -28.75 -30.88 20.82
CA LYS A 64 -27.82 -30.70 19.70
C LYS A 64 -28.53 -29.98 18.54
N ASP A 65 -28.65 -28.67 18.64
CA ASP A 65 -29.17 -27.84 17.55
C ASP A 65 -28.00 -27.40 16.63
N PRO A 66 -28.03 -27.73 15.32
CA PRO A 66 -27.02 -27.29 14.36
C PRO A 66 -26.78 -25.77 14.33
N GLU A 67 -27.80 -24.95 14.62
CA GLU A 67 -27.71 -23.49 14.62
C GLU A 67 -26.88 -22.93 15.78
N GLN A 68 -26.59 -23.73 16.80
CA GLN A 68 -25.74 -23.31 17.94
C GLN A 68 -24.37 -22.83 17.49
N LYS A 69 -23.78 -23.47 16.47
CA LYS A 69 -22.47 -23.06 15.94
C LYS A 69 -22.54 -21.68 15.29
N ASN A 70 -23.63 -21.38 14.59
CA ASN A 70 -23.85 -20.08 13.94
C ASN A 70 -24.06 -18.98 14.99
N ILE A 71 -24.87 -19.25 16.03
CA ILE A 71 -25.10 -18.33 17.14
C ILE A 71 -23.79 -18.05 17.88
N TYR A 72 -22.99 -19.09 18.17
CA TYR A 72 -21.71 -18.93 18.85
C TYR A 72 -20.71 -18.12 18.02
N ARG A 73 -20.60 -18.42 16.72
CA ARG A 73 -19.77 -17.66 15.77
C ARG A 73 -20.17 -16.19 15.73
N ARG A 74 -21.49 -15.91 15.69
CA ARG A 74 -22.04 -14.55 15.73
C ARG A 74 -21.67 -13.84 17.04
N LEU A 75 -21.81 -14.50 18.19
CA LEU A 75 -21.43 -13.94 19.49
C LEU A 75 -19.95 -13.52 19.51
N ILE A 76 -19.05 -14.38 19.03
CA ILE A 76 -17.61 -14.09 18.95
C ILE A 76 -17.34 -12.89 18.03
N ARG A 77 -18.00 -12.85 16.87
CA ARG A 77 -17.89 -11.75 15.91
C ARG A 77 -18.34 -10.43 16.51
N ASP A 78 -19.48 -10.43 17.17
CA ASP A 78 -20.08 -9.24 17.76
C ASP A 78 -19.19 -8.76 18.94
N LEU A 79 -18.57 -9.67 19.69
CA LEU A 79 -17.60 -9.34 20.74
C LEU A 79 -16.31 -8.71 20.19
N TYR A 80 -15.74 -9.23 19.11
CA TYR A 80 -14.61 -8.58 18.41
C TYR A 80 -15.00 -7.18 17.92
N SER A 81 -16.22 -7.05 17.39
CA SER A 81 -16.71 -5.79 16.84
C SER A 81 -16.81 -4.72 17.93
N VAL A 82 -17.45 -5.05 19.06
CA VAL A 82 -17.59 -4.15 20.21
C VAL A 82 -16.24 -3.81 20.85
N ALA A 83 -15.33 -4.77 20.97
CA ALA A 83 -13.98 -4.53 21.51
C ALA A 83 -13.20 -3.52 20.65
N ASP A 84 -13.22 -3.73 19.33
CA ASP A 84 -12.54 -2.82 18.39
C ASP A 84 -13.18 -1.43 18.35
N ASP A 85 -14.51 -1.34 18.35
CA ASP A 85 -15.22 -0.05 18.31
C ASP A 85 -14.96 0.76 19.58
N THR A 86 -14.95 0.08 20.73
CA THR A 86 -14.62 0.68 22.01
C THR A 86 -13.19 1.21 22.01
N ALA A 87 -12.22 0.40 21.57
CA ALA A 87 -10.83 0.83 21.50
C ALA A 87 -10.66 1.98 20.50
N SER A 88 -11.30 1.91 19.33
CA SER A 88 -11.23 2.95 18.31
C SER A 88 -11.76 4.29 18.82
N GLU A 89 -12.84 4.31 19.60
CA GLU A 89 -13.39 5.55 20.19
C GLU A 89 -12.47 6.15 21.26
N LEU A 90 -11.76 5.33 22.03
CA LEU A 90 -10.72 5.79 22.96
C LEU A 90 -9.52 6.37 22.21
N MET A 91 -9.02 5.65 21.20
CA MET A 91 -7.90 6.13 20.38
C MET A 91 -8.20 7.42 19.65
N LEU A 92 -9.45 7.62 19.24
CA LEU A 92 -9.85 8.86 18.58
C LEU A 92 -9.58 10.08 19.48
N ARG A 93 -9.65 9.92 20.81
CA ARG A 93 -9.39 10.99 21.79
C ARG A 93 -7.91 11.15 22.12
N GLU A 94 -7.18 10.04 22.18
CA GLU A 94 -5.84 10.00 22.78
C GLU A 94 -4.71 9.93 21.74
N SER A 95 -4.97 9.30 20.59
CA SER A 95 -3.93 8.97 19.61
C SER A 95 -3.64 10.13 18.67
N SER A 96 -2.35 10.45 18.52
CA SER A 96 -1.82 11.38 17.53
C SER A 96 -1.47 10.71 16.19
N SER A 97 -1.79 9.41 16.01
CA SER A 97 -1.54 8.75 14.72
C SER A 97 -2.34 9.41 13.60
N LEU A 98 -1.78 9.38 12.39
CA LEU A 98 -2.41 9.97 11.20
C LEU A 98 -3.83 9.45 10.94
N PHE A 99 -4.09 8.16 11.18
CA PHE A 99 -5.40 7.54 11.01
C PHE A 99 -6.46 8.22 11.89
N TYR A 100 -6.23 8.27 13.20
CA TYR A 100 -7.17 8.91 14.13
C TYR A 100 -7.23 10.43 13.94
N ASP A 101 -6.16 11.06 13.47
CA ASP A 101 -6.18 12.48 13.12
C ASP A 101 -7.12 12.80 11.96
N LYS A 102 -6.99 12.06 10.85
CA LYS A 102 -7.87 12.22 9.69
C LYS A 102 -9.31 11.85 10.02
N MET A 103 -9.52 10.81 10.84
CA MET A 103 -10.85 10.43 11.31
C MET A 103 -11.50 11.52 12.17
N ARG A 104 -10.74 12.26 13.00
CA ARG A 104 -11.25 13.45 13.71
C ARG A 104 -11.62 14.56 12.73
N THR A 105 -10.77 14.87 11.77
CA THR A 105 -11.04 15.90 10.75
C THR A 105 -12.33 15.59 9.98
N MET A 106 -12.54 14.33 9.58
CA MET A 106 -13.76 13.88 8.90
C MET A 106 -15.02 13.92 9.77
N ARG A 107 -14.90 13.88 11.10
CA ARG A 107 -16.06 14.04 12.01
C ARG A 107 -16.40 15.50 12.29
N LEU A 108 -15.41 16.39 12.24
CA LEU A 108 -15.57 17.82 12.52
C LEU A 108 -16.12 18.60 11.32
N HIS A 109 -15.73 18.19 10.12
CA HIS A 109 -16.22 18.75 8.87
C HIS A 109 -17.16 17.74 8.23
N THR A 110 -18.26 18.17 7.61
CA THR A 110 -19.01 17.30 6.70
C THR A 110 -18.14 17.08 5.47
N PRO A 111 -17.49 15.91 5.31
CA PRO A 111 -16.67 15.69 4.13
C PRO A 111 -17.59 15.63 2.91
N ARG A 112 -17.03 15.94 1.73
CA ARG A 112 -17.71 15.60 0.48
C ARG A 112 -17.99 14.11 0.48
N SER A 113 -19.15 13.73 -0.06
CA SER A 113 -19.48 12.32 -0.25
C SER A 113 -18.51 11.68 -1.25
N LEU A 114 -18.33 10.36 -1.16
CA LEU A 114 -17.52 9.64 -2.13
C LEU A 114 -18.09 9.77 -3.55
N ASP A 115 -19.41 9.85 -3.68
CA ASP A 115 -20.07 10.06 -4.98
C ASP A 115 -19.80 11.45 -5.57
N GLU A 116 -19.73 12.51 -4.75
CA GLU A 116 -19.31 13.84 -5.22
C GLU A 116 -17.86 13.81 -5.73
N LEU A 117 -16.95 13.21 -4.95
CA LEU A 117 -15.55 13.05 -5.36
C LEU A 117 -15.44 12.24 -6.66
N ARG A 118 -16.23 11.17 -6.80
CA ARG A 118 -16.30 10.34 -8.01
C ARG A 118 -16.71 11.17 -9.24
N GLU A 119 -17.78 11.94 -9.15
CA GLU A 119 -18.24 12.77 -10.28
C GLU A 119 -17.27 13.91 -10.62
N GLU A 120 -16.62 14.52 -9.62
CA GLU A 120 -15.61 15.56 -9.85
C GLU A 120 -14.34 14.99 -10.49
N ILE A 121 -13.85 13.84 -10.03
CA ILE A 121 -12.69 13.15 -10.63
C ILE A 121 -12.98 12.77 -12.09
N ALA A 122 -14.17 12.26 -12.40
CA ALA A 122 -14.57 11.94 -13.77
C ALA A 122 -14.54 13.20 -14.65
N ARG A 123 -15.12 14.30 -14.14
CA ARG A 123 -15.21 15.58 -14.85
C ARG A 123 -13.83 16.19 -15.10
N GLU A 124 -12.92 16.15 -14.14
CA GLU A 124 -11.57 16.67 -14.33
C GLU A 124 -10.78 15.83 -15.34
N ASN A 125 -11.00 14.51 -15.39
CA ASN A 125 -10.41 13.62 -16.39
C ASN A 125 -10.95 13.93 -17.81
N ASP A 126 -12.25 14.18 -17.95
CA ASP A 126 -12.85 14.62 -19.21
C ASP A 126 -12.32 16.01 -19.61
N THR A 127 -12.21 16.93 -18.64
CA THR A 127 -11.68 18.28 -18.85
C THR A 127 -10.24 18.26 -19.32
N TYR A 128 -9.40 17.40 -18.74
CA TYR A 128 -8.04 17.17 -19.22
C TYR A 128 -8.03 16.78 -20.70
N SER A 129 -8.89 15.83 -21.07
CA SER A 129 -9.03 15.37 -22.46
C SER A 129 -9.42 16.52 -23.40
N PHE A 130 -10.35 17.40 -23.00
CA PHE A 130 -10.70 18.59 -23.78
C PHE A 130 -9.56 19.60 -23.89
N ILE A 131 -8.84 19.88 -22.81
CA ILE A 131 -7.70 20.81 -22.82
C ILE A 131 -6.58 20.27 -23.72
N SER A 132 -6.38 18.95 -23.74
CA SER A 132 -5.35 18.29 -24.55
C SER A 132 -5.54 18.52 -26.06
N LEU A 133 -6.77 18.79 -26.50
CA LEU A 133 -7.13 19.07 -27.90
C LEU A 133 -6.91 20.53 -28.32
N LEU A 134 -6.60 21.44 -27.38
CA LEU A 134 -6.32 22.83 -27.70
C LEU A 134 -5.00 22.96 -28.50
N GLU A 135 -4.88 24.05 -29.25
CA GLU A 135 -3.65 24.42 -29.94
C GLU A 135 -2.48 24.58 -28.95
N GLU A 136 -1.28 24.18 -29.37
CA GLU A 136 -0.10 24.33 -28.54
C GLU A 136 0.17 25.81 -28.27
N GLY A 137 0.39 26.15 -27.00
CA GLY A 137 0.60 27.52 -26.59
C GLY A 137 0.54 27.69 -25.08
N PRO A 138 0.89 28.89 -24.58
CA PRO A 138 0.99 29.16 -23.15
C PRO A 138 -0.35 28.98 -22.41
N GLU A 139 -1.47 29.20 -23.09
CA GLU A 139 -2.81 29.01 -22.50
C GLU A 139 -3.14 27.53 -22.29
N LYS A 140 -2.78 26.66 -23.23
CA LYS A 140 -2.95 25.20 -23.08
C LYS A 140 -2.14 24.70 -21.89
N GLU A 141 -0.86 25.08 -21.82
CA GLU A 141 0.01 24.70 -20.71
C GLU A 141 -0.52 25.19 -19.36
N ARG A 142 -0.98 26.44 -19.29
CA ARG A 142 -1.56 27.01 -18.07
C ARG A 142 -2.77 26.18 -17.60
N ARG A 143 -3.71 25.89 -18.50
CA ARG A 143 -4.91 25.10 -18.18
C ARG A 143 -4.58 23.66 -17.79
N LEU A 144 -3.62 23.02 -18.47
CA LEU A 144 -3.17 21.67 -18.11
C LEU A 144 -2.55 21.65 -16.70
N ARG A 145 -1.71 22.64 -16.37
CA ARG A 145 -1.13 22.75 -15.02
C ARG A 145 -2.20 22.95 -13.95
N GLU A 146 -3.19 23.79 -14.20
CA GLU A 146 -4.31 24.05 -13.28
C GLU A 146 -5.16 22.80 -13.08
N ASN A 147 -5.63 22.18 -14.16
CA ASN A 147 -6.42 20.93 -14.10
C ASN A 147 -5.64 19.81 -13.41
N ARG A 148 -4.34 19.65 -13.70
CA ARG A 148 -3.50 18.63 -13.06
C ARG A 148 -3.35 18.86 -11.56
N THR A 149 -3.12 20.10 -11.13
CA THR A 149 -3.01 20.45 -9.70
C THR A 149 -4.33 20.18 -8.97
N THR A 150 -5.46 20.48 -9.61
CA THR A 150 -6.80 20.20 -9.06
C THR A 150 -7.03 18.69 -8.94
N TYR A 151 -6.73 17.93 -9.99
CA TYR A 151 -6.85 16.48 -10.01
C TYR A 151 -5.99 15.80 -8.94
N GLU A 152 -4.74 16.24 -8.74
CA GLU A 152 -3.86 15.71 -7.70
C GLU A 152 -4.39 15.95 -6.28
N LYS A 153 -4.99 17.12 -6.03
CA LYS A 153 -5.65 17.40 -4.75
C LYS A 153 -6.87 16.50 -4.53
N MET A 154 -7.67 16.25 -5.58
CA MET A 154 -8.81 15.32 -5.50
C MET A 154 -8.36 13.89 -5.22
N LEU A 155 -7.25 13.44 -5.80
CA LEU A 155 -6.67 12.12 -5.49
C LEU A 155 -6.21 12.01 -4.03
N GLN A 156 -5.58 13.06 -3.50
CA GLN A 156 -5.20 13.12 -2.09
C GLN A 156 -6.44 13.10 -1.17
N GLU A 157 -7.49 13.86 -1.52
CA GLU A 157 -8.77 13.87 -0.80
C GLU A 157 -9.43 12.48 -0.82
N LEU A 158 -9.50 11.84 -1.99
CA LEU A 158 -9.98 10.47 -2.17
C LEU A 158 -9.24 9.48 -1.25
N PHE A 159 -7.91 9.55 -1.24
CA PHE A 159 -7.09 8.66 -0.42
C PHE A 159 -7.47 8.79 1.06
N TYR A 160 -7.54 10.02 1.59
CA TYR A 160 -7.88 10.22 3.00
C TYR A 160 -9.33 9.92 3.34
N HIS A 161 -10.26 10.17 2.41
CA HIS A 161 -11.67 9.83 2.57
C HIS A 161 -11.83 8.31 2.80
N ILE A 162 -11.12 7.48 2.04
CA ILE A 162 -11.17 6.02 2.18
C ILE A 162 -10.31 5.54 3.35
N PHE A 163 -9.10 6.09 3.51
CA PHE A 163 -8.16 5.69 4.54
C PHE A 163 -8.74 5.88 5.94
N ALA A 164 -9.45 6.98 6.20
CA ALA A 164 -10.07 7.28 7.49
C ALA A 164 -11.58 6.97 7.52
N ALA A 165 -12.09 6.22 6.54
CA ALA A 165 -13.50 5.83 6.50
C ALA A 165 -13.86 4.93 7.70
N PRO A 166 -15.00 5.19 8.36
CA PRO A 166 -15.52 4.31 9.41
C PRO A 166 -15.90 2.94 8.85
N ARG A 167 -16.30 2.00 9.72
CA ARG A 167 -16.87 0.72 9.28
C ARG A 167 -18.01 0.93 8.28
N ALA A 168 -18.00 0.15 7.21
CA ALA A 168 -18.95 0.24 6.13
C ALA A 168 -20.33 -0.22 6.60
N ASN A 169 -21.31 0.68 6.48
CA ASN A 169 -22.71 0.32 6.47
C ASN A 169 -23.15 -0.01 5.04
N ALA A 170 -24.41 -0.41 4.84
CA ALA A 170 -24.92 -0.78 3.53
C ALA A 170 -24.82 0.34 2.49
N GLU A 171 -24.98 1.60 2.91
CA GLU A 171 -24.89 2.78 2.04
C GLU A 171 -23.44 3.03 1.59
N MET A 172 -22.49 3.06 2.52
CA MET A 172 -21.06 3.19 2.22
C MET A 172 -20.56 2.01 1.37
N SER A 173 -21.00 0.78 1.65
CA SER A 173 -20.68 -0.36 0.78
C SER A 173 -21.19 -0.14 -0.65
N ALA A 174 -22.39 0.44 -0.83
CA ALA A 174 -22.89 0.77 -2.17
C ALA A 174 -22.08 1.88 -2.84
N GLU A 175 -21.70 2.94 -2.10
CA GLU A 175 -20.85 4.02 -2.60
C GLU A 175 -19.47 3.53 -3.06
N LEU A 176 -18.81 2.70 -2.24
CA LEU A 176 -17.51 2.11 -2.57
C LEU A 176 -17.60 1.25 -3.84
N ASN A 177 -18.67 0.47 -4.00
CA ASN A 177 -18.91 -0.31 -5.20
C ASN A 177 -19.17 0.58 -6.42
N ARG A 178 -19.98 1.64 -6.30
CA ARG A 178 -20.23 2.60 -7.38
C ARG A 178 -18.93 3.25 -7.86
N PHE A 179 -18.03 3.61 -6.95
CA PHE A 179 -16.72 4.16 -7.30
C PHE A 179 -15.89 3.22 -8.17
N VAL A 180 -15.77 1.96 -7.77
CA VAL A 180 -14.95 0.96 -8.47
C VAL A 180 -15.54 0.59 -9.83
N GLN A 181 -16.87 0.45 -9.90
CA GLN A 181 -17.59 0.02 -11.10
C GLN A 181 -17.71 1.13 -12.16
N ASP A 182 -17.46 2.38 -11.80
CA ASP A 182 -17.49 3.48 -12.77
C ASP A 182 -16.31 3.37 -13.76
N GLU A 183 -16.63 3.11 -15.03
CA GLU A 183 -15.65 2.97 -16.11
C GLU A 183 -14.98 4.29 -16.47
N ARG A 184 -15.57 5.44 -16.11
CA ARG A 184 -14.97 6.77 -16.34
C ARG A 184 -13.78 7.03 -15.40
N MET A 185 -13.65 6.24 -14.34
CA MET A 185 -12.60 6.46 -13.34
C MET A 185 -11.22 6.12 -13.90
N PRO A 186 -10.27 7.07 -13.86
CA PRO A 186 -8.91 6.84 -14.35
C PRO A 186 -8.19 5.79 -13.50
N LEU A 187 -7.27 5.05 -14.13
CA LEU A 187 -6.50 3.99 -13.48
C LEU A 187 -5.79 4.46 -12.21
N GLN A 188 -5.25 5.69 -12.22
CA GLN A 188 -4.58 6.29 -11.07
C GLN A 188 -5.51 6.39 -9.85
N ALA A 189 -6.75 6.83 -10.04
CA ALA A 189 -7.74 6.92 -8.98
C ALA A 189 -8.15 5.54 -8.46
N LYS A 190 -8.40 4.55 -9.35
CA LYS A 190 -8.71 3.17 -8.94
C LYS A 190 -7.56 2.52 -8.18
N ALA A 191 -6.33 2.67 -8.64
CA ALA A 191 -5.14 2.12 -7.98
C ALA A 191 -4.91 2.74 -6.59
N LEU A 192 -5.10 4.06 -6.46
CA LEU A 192 -4.99 4.76 -5.19
C LEU A 192 -6.12 4.38 -4.23
N PHE A 193 -7.35 4.20 -4.73
CA PHE A 193 -8.49 3.69 -3.97
C PHE A 193 -8.16 2.36 -3.30
N VAL A 194 -7.63 1.39 -4.06
CA VAL A 194 -7.28 0.06 -3.52
C VAL A 194 -6.23 0.16 -2.42
N SER A 195 -5.22 1.00 -2.62
CA SER A 195 -4.19 1.23 -1.60
C SER A 195 -4.76 1.90 -0.35
N ALA A 196 -5.62 2.91 -0.50
CA ALA A 196 -6.29 3.54 0.64
C ALA A 196 -7.17 2.55 1.41
N LEU A 197 -7.92 1.70 0.70
CA LEU A 197 -8.76 0.65 1.28
C LEU A 197 -7.93 -0.37 2.05
N THR A 198 -6.78 -0.78 1.50
CA THR A 198 -5.82 -1.67 2.17
C THR A 198 -5.29 -1.03 3.45
N MET A 199 -4.89 0.25 3.38
CA MET A 199 -4.38 0.97 4.55
C MET A 199 -5.44 1.16 5.63
N ASN A 200 -6.70 1.40 5.26
CA ASN A 200 -7.83 1.43 6.19
C ASN A 200 -8.00 0.05 6.88
N LEU A 201 -7.99 -1.03 6.09
CA LEU A 201 -8.16 -2.40 6.58
C LEU A 201 -7.03 -2.86 7.48
N LEU A 202 -5.81 -2.32 7.34
CA LEU A 202 -4.70 -2.58 8.26
C LEU A 202 -4.90 -1.91 9.64
N GLN A 203 -5.69 -0.82 9.69
CA GLN A 203 -6.02 -0.12 10.94
C GLN A 203 -7.25 -0.73 11.61
N GLN A 204 -8.30 -1.02 10.83
CA GLN A 204 -9.58 -1.50 11.33
C GLN A 204 -10.13 -2.61 10.45
N PHE A 205 -10.40 -3.77 11.05
CA PHE A 205 -11.05 -4.87 10.37
C PHE A 205 -12.50 -4.52 10.01
N ASP A 206 -12.85 -4.80 8.75
CA ASP A 206 -14.18 -4.65 8.20
C ASP A 206 -14.42 -5.71 7.12
N ALA A 207 -15.36 -6.62 7.36
CA ALA A 207 -15.61 -7.73 6.44
C ALA A 207 -16.12 -7.26 5.07
N ALA A 208 -16.97 -6.23 5.00
CA ALA A 208 -17.52 -5.75 3.73
C ALA A 208 -16.44 -5.10 2.85
N LYS A 209 -15.52 -4.37 3.46
CA LYS A 209 -14.35 -3.81 2.77
C LYS A 209 -13.36 -4.88 2.33
N VAL A 210 -13.15 -5.94 3.13
CA VAL A 210 -12.34 -7.10 2.72
C VAL A 210 -13.00 -7.83 1.54
N GLU A 211 -14.33 -8.01 1.55
CA GLU A 211 -15.06 -8.58 0.41
C GLU A 211 -14.84 -7.77 -0.86
N LEU A 212 -14.93 -6.43 -0.78
CA LEU A 212 -14.66 -5.55 -1.91
C LEU A 212 -13.21 -5.71 -2.41
N LEU A 213 -12.23 -5.78 -1.49
CA LEU A 213 -10.82 -5.97 -1.85
C LEU A 213 -10.58 -7.34 -2.54
N LEU A 214 -11.28 -8.39 -2.10
CA LEU A 214 -11.27 -9.70 -2.76
C LEU A 214 -11.86 -9.61 -4.17
N ASP A 215 -12.96 -8.89 -4.37
CA ASP A 215 -13.56 -8.72 -5.71
C ASP A 215 -12.63 -7.95 -6.65
N LEU A 216 -11.99 -6.90 -6.15
CA LEU A 216 -11.03 -6.09 -6.90
C LEU A 216 -9.80 -6.90 -7.40
N SER A 217 -9.51 -8.06 -6.80
CA SER A 217 -8.45 -8.95 -7.27
C SER A 217 -8.74 -9.60 -8.63
N LYS A 218 -10.02 -9.58 -9.06
CA LYS A 218 -10.49 -10.10 -10.36
C LYS A 218 -10.54 -9.04 -11.46
N GLU A 219 -10.30 -7.79 -11.13
CA GLU A 219 -10.36 -6.69 -12.10
C GLU A 219 -9.43 -6.94 -13.28
N ALA A 220 -9.89 -6.54 -14.48
CA ALA A 220 -9.11 -6.70 -15.70
C ALA A 220 -7.82 -5.86 -15.64
N GLU A 221 -7.88 -4.70 -14.99
CA GLU A 221 -6.77 -3.79 -14.80
C GLU A 221 -5.68 -4.39 -13.89
N PRO A 222 -4.48 -4.73 -14.42
CA PRO A 222 -3.46 -5.45 -13.66
C PRO A 222 -2.97 -4.69 -12.42
N GLN A 223 -2.92 -3.36 -12.47
CA GLN A 223 -2.50 -2.53 -11.34
C GLN A 223 -3.50 -2.61 -10.18
N VAL A 224 -4.81 -2.62 -10.48
CA VAL A 224 -5.88 -2.73 -9.49
C VAL A 224 -5.89 -4.13 -8.89
N ALA A 225 -5.86 -5.16 -9.73
CA ALA A 225 -5.86 -6.55 -9.29
C ALA A 225 -4.63 -6.89 -8.45
N THR A 226 -3.43 -6.52 -8.90
CA THR A 226 -2.17 -6.84 -8.19
C THR A 226 -2.08 -6.13 -6.86
N ARG A 227 -2.48 -4.84 -6.79
CA ARG A 227 -2.52 -4.11 -5.51
C ARG A 227 -3.50 -4.72 -4.53
N SER A 228 -4.64 -5.20 -5.00
CA SER A 228 -5.63 -5.87 -4.17
C SER A 228 -5.07 -7.17 -3.59
N ILE A 229 -4.44 -7.99 -4.44
CA ILE A 229 -3.77 -9.24 -4.04
C ILE A 229 -2.69 -8.98 -2.99
N VAL A 230 -1.80 -8.00 -3.24
CA VAL A 230 -0.76 -7.60 -2.29
C VAL A 230 -1.38 -7.15 -0.97
N GLY A 231 -2.47 -6.36 -1.01
CA GLY A 231 -3.17 -5.89 0.18
C GLY A 231 -3.86 -6.98 0.99
N ILE A 232 -4.36 -8.05 0.36
CA ILE A 232 -5.04 -9.17 1.05
C ILE A 232 -4.08 -9.96 1.94
N ILE A 233 -2.84 -10.17 1.51
CA ILE A 233 -1.85 -11.02 2.22
C ILE A 233 -1.63 -10.59 3.68
N PRO A 234 -1.28 -9.34 4.00
CA PRO A 234 -1.09 -8.91 5.38
C PRO A 234 -2.39 -8.94 6.18
N LEU A 235 -3.56 -8.77 5.53
CA LEU A 235 -4.86 -8.86 6.22
C LEU A 235 -5.17 -10.29 6.67
N ILE A 236 -4.84 -11.30 5.85
CA ILE A 236 -4.98 -12.71 6.25
C ILE A 236 -4.10 -13.00 7.46
N GLN A 237 -2.87 -12.50 7.49
CA GLN A 237 -1.96 -12.69 8.63
C GLN A 237 -2.47 -11.98 9.89
N LEU A 238 -2.85 -10.70 9.76
CA LEU A 238 -3.28 -9.84 10.86
C LEU A 238 -4.60 -10.31 11.49
N TYR A 239 -5.50 -10.88 10.69
CA TYR A 239 -6.85 -11.28 11.10
C TYR A 239 -7.12 -12.78 10.96
N SER A 240 -6.07 -13.60 11.04
CA SER A 240 -6.13 -15.06 10.90
C SER A 240 -7.18 -15.72 11.80
N GLU A 241 -7.26 -15.30 13.07
CA GLU A 241 -8.26 -15.78 14.05
C GLU A 241 -9.71 -15.39 13.70
N ARG A 242 -9.89 -14.37 12.87
CA ARG A 242 -11.21 -13.84 12.50
C ARG A 242 -11.74 -14.46 11.22
N TRP A 243 -10.88 -14.86 10.29
CA TRP A 243 -11.29 -15.39 8.99
C TRP A 243 -12.36 -16.50 9.07
N PRO A 244 -12.23 -17.52 9.96
CA PRO A 244 -13.22 -18.59 10.10
C PRO A 244 -14.59 -18.13 10.65
N LEU A 245 -14.68 -16.89 11.14
CA LEU A 245 -15.93 -16.29 11.62
C LEU A 245 -16.79 -15.72 10.49
N TYR A 246 -16.22 -15.58 9.28
CA TYR A 246 -16.87 -14.98 8.12
C TYR A 246 -16.86 -15.94 6.92
N PRO A 247 -17.85 -16.85 6.83
CA PRO A 247 -17.95 -17.80 5.72
C PRO A 247 -18.02 -17.13 4.34
N SER A 248 -18.54 -15.91 4.25
CA SER A 248 -18.55 -15.15 3.00
C SER A 248 -17.14 -14.85 2.48
N LEU A 249 -16.21 -14.51 3.36
CA LEU A 249 -14.80 -14.29 3.04
C LEU A 249 -14.11 -15.60 2.61
N GLU A 250 -14.35 -16.68 3.36
CA GLU A 250 -13.79 -18.00 3.07
C GLU A 250 -14.26 -18.50 1.69
N ASN A 251 -15.55 -18.44 1.41
CA ASN A 251 -16.13 -18.86 0.14
C ASN A 251 -15.62 -18.02 -1.03
N ARG A 252 -15.53 -16.69 -0.88
CA ARG A 252 -14.98 -15.80 -1.94
C ARG A 252 -13.51 -16.10 -2.20
N PHE A 253 -12.72 -16.31 -1.15
CA PHE A 253 -11.31 -16.65 -1.28
C PHE A 253 -11.11 -18.02 -1.93
N GLN A 254 -11.94 -19.01 -1.59
CA GLN A 254 -11.90 -20.33 -2.23
C GLN A 254 -12.23 -20.24 -3.73
N LEU A 255 -13.25 -19.45 -4.09
CA LEU A 255 -13.58 -19.19 -5.51
C LEU A 255 -12.42 -18.52 -6.26
N LEU A 256 -11.67 -17.64 -5.61
CA LEU A 256 -10.46 -17.03 -6.18
C LEU A 256 -9.32 -18.03 -6.33
N ALA A 257 -9.15 -18.96 -5.39
CA ALA A 257 -8.12 -19.99 -5.45
C ALA A 257 -8.31 -20.93 -6.67
N ASP A 258 -9.54 -21.13 -7.12
CA ASP A 258 -9.85 -21.90 -8.34
C ASP A 258 -9.38 -21.20 -9.63
N ASP A 259 -9.13 -19.88 -9.60
CA ASP A 259 -8.54 -19.14 -10.72
C ASP A 259 -7.01 -19.26 -10.73
N LYS A 260 -6.47 -19.84 -11.81
CA LYS A 260 -5.03 -20.02 -12.03
C LYS A 260 -4.26 -18.70 -12.09
N LEU A 261 -4.84 -17.66 -12.67
CA LEU A 261 -4.20 -16.36 -12.79
C LEU A 261 -4.07 -15.70 -11.41
N PHE A 262 -5.15 -15.71 -10.63
CA PHE A 262 -5.13 -15.26 -9.25
C PHE A 262 -4.11 -16.03 -8.43
N SER A 263 -4.16 -17.36 -8.44
CA SER A 263 -3.26 -18.22 -7.68
C SER A 263 -1.78 -17.95 -8.01
N ARG A 264 -1.44 -17.77 -9.30
CA ARG A 264 -0.07 -17.40 -9.71
C ARG A 264 0.33 -16.03 -9.14
N ARG A 265 -0.52 -15.01 -9.32
CA ARG A 265 -0.25 -13.65 -8.82
C ARG A 265 -0.12 -13.62 -7.30
N PHE A 266 -0.98 -14.35 -6.59
CA PHE A 266 -0.96 -14.47 -5.14
C PHE A 266 0.33 -15.13 -4.66
N MET A 267 0.75 -16.25 -5.25
CA MET A 267 2.01 -16.90 -4.90
C MET A 267 3.23 -16.02 -5.19
N THR A 268 3.22 -15.28 -6.30
CA THR A 268 4.27 -14.30 -6.60
C THR A 268 4.31 -13.20 -5.53
N ALA A 269 3.16 -12.65 -5.14
CA ALA A 269 3.08 -11.62 -4.11
C ALA A 269 3.55 -12.13 -2.73
N VAL A 270 3.16 -13.35 -2.33
CA VAL A 270 3.65 -14.00 -1.09
C VAL A 270 5.17 -14.19 -1.13
N THR A 271 5.71 -14.65 -2.25
CA THR A 271 7.16 -14.79 -2.44
C THR A 271 7.84 -13.43 -2.30
N GLY A 272 7.28 -12.38 -2.90
CA GLY A 272 7.76 -11.00 -2.75
C GLY A 272 7.74 -10.51 -1.30
N TYR A 273 6.72 -10.83 -0.50
CA TYR A 273 6.70 -10.50 0.94
C TYR A 273 7.82 -11.20 1.72
N ILE A 274 8.08 -12.48 1.41
CA ILE A 274 9.17 -13.25 2.04
C ILE A 274 10.52 -12.63 1.69
N GLN A 275 10.74 -12.34 0.40
CA GLN A 275 11.97 -11.70 -0.08
C GLN A 275 12.15 -10.30 0.52
N ALA A 276 11.08 -9.51 0.62
CA ALA A 276 11.11 -8.18 1.25
C ALA A 276 11.49 -8.25 2.75
N HIS A 277 11.11 -9.32 3.45
CA HIS A 277 11.54 -9.54 4.83
C HIS A 277 13.03 -9.89 4.93
N GLU A 278 13.61 -10.49 3.89
CA GLU A 278 15.05 -10.77 3.80
C GLU A 278 15.85 -9.57 3.26
N THR A 279 15.17 -8.62 2.59
CA THR A 279 15.76 -7.39 2.03
C THR A 279 16.57 -6.63 3.07
N GLU A 280 16.15 -6.46 4.33
CA GLU A 280 16.94 -5.69 5.30
C GLU A 280 18.36 -6.28 5.51
N LYS A 281 18.49 -7.62 5.51
CA LYS A 281 19.78 -8.31 5.59
C LYS A 281 20.58 -8.15 4.30
N ILE A 282 19.92 -8.27 3.14
CA ILE A 282 20.53 -8.14 1.82
C ILE A 282 20.99 -6.70 1.55
N THR A 283 20.13 -5.72 1.82
CA THR A 283 20.39 -4.27 1.77
C THR A 283 21.55 -3.89 2.65
N ARG A 284 21.60 -4.37 3.91
CA ARG A 284 22.73 -4.12 4.80
C ARG A 284 24.04 -4.65 4.23
N ARG A 285 24.02 -5.86 3.67
CA ARG A 285 25.19 -6.46 3.00
C ARG A 285 25.61 -5.68 1.75
N LEU A 286 24.64 -5.20 0.96
CA LEU A 286 24.88 -4.37 -0.22
C LEU A 286 25.51 -3.01 0.14
N THR A 287 25.00 -2.32 1.16
CA THR A 287 25.47 -0.99 1.55
C THR A 287 26.73 -0.99 2.39
N GLU A 288 26.92 -1.98 3.26
CA GLU A 288 28.06 -2.04 4.19
C GLU A 288 29.27 -2.78 3.57
N GLU A 289 29.05 -3.73 2.66
CA GLU A 289 30.13 -4.55 2.07
C GLU A 289 30.31 -4.27 0.57
N ILE A 290 29.26 -4.50 -0.24
CA ILE A 290 29.40 -4.58 -1.71
C ILE A 290 29.66 -3.19 -2.34
N LEU A 291 28.81 -2.19 -2.06
CA LEU A 291 28.94 -0.85 -2.65
C LEU A 291 30.23 -0.10 -2.23
N PRO A 292 30.64 -0.10 -0.94
CA PRO A 292 31.88 0.55 -0.53
C PRO A 292 33.12 -0.08 -1.16
N GLU A 293 33.15 -1.40 -1.35
CA GLU A 293 34.24 -2.08 -2.05
C GLU A 293 34.26 -1.70 -3.54
N MET A 294 33.11 -1.67 -4.22
CA MET A 294 33.00 -1.16 -5.59
C MET A 294 33.47 0.30 -5.73
N MET A 295 33.09 1.17 -4.78
CA MET A 295 33.46 2.60 -4.79
C MET A 295 34.96 2.84 -4.53
N LYS A 296 35.60 2.04 -3.67
CA LYS A 296 37.06 2.08 -3.47
C LYS A 296 37.84 1.73 -4.73
N LEU A 297 37.22 0.99 -5.65
CA LEU A 297 37.82 0.47 -6.89
C LEU A 297 37.45 1.30 -8.13
N SER A 298 36.44 2.18 -8.06
CA SER A 298 36.07 3.17 -9.10
C SER A 298 37.26 3.98 -9.65
N PRO A 299 38.23 4.45 -8.83
CA PRO A 299 39.41 5.15 -9.33
C PRO A 299 40.36 4.27 -10.15
N ILE A 300 40.34 2.95 -9.97
CA ILE A 300 41.18 1.99 -10.70
C ILE A 300 40.56 1.71 -12.07
N ILE A 301 39.23 1.59 -12.10
CA ILE A 301 38.43 1.47 -13.32
C ILE A 301 38.55 2.77 -14.14
N GLY A 302 38.30 3.94 -13.56
CA GLY A 302 38.37 5.22 -14.27
C GLY A 302 39.77 5.67 -14.71
N LYS A 303 40.85 5.16 -14.10
CA LYS A 303 42.24 5.47 -14.51
C LYS A 303 42.81 4.53 -15.58
N LYS A 304 42.22 3.34 -15.78
CA LYS A 304 42.69 2.34 -16.75
C LYS A 304 41.69 2.01 -17.85
N ILE A 305 40.41 2.36 -17.68
CA ILE A 305 39.33 2.07 -18.63
C ILE A 305 38.89 3.38 -19.26
N ARG A 306 39.10 3.51 -20.58
CA ARG A 306 38.46 4.59 -21.35
C ARG A 306 37.00 4.19 -21.50
N LEU A 307 36.11 4.97 -20.88
CA LEU A 307 34.66 4.74 -20.85
C LEU A 307 34.05 4.55 -22.27
N ASP A 308 34.72 5.10 -23.29
CA ASP A 308 34.39 4.96 -24.71
C ASP A 308 34.49 3.51 -25.24
N GLU A 309 35.39 2.67 -24.69
CA GLU A 309 35.53 1.25 -25.06
C GLU A 309 34.49 0.35 -24.36
N TRP A 310 33.94 0.80 -23.23
CA TRP A 310 32.97 0.05 -22.43
C TRP A 310 31.53 0.19 -22.95
N MET A 311 31.22 1.29 -23.67
CA MET A 311 29.89 1.56 -24.23
C MET A 311 29.80 1.37 -25.76
N GLY A 312 30.80 0.77 -26.40
CA GLY A 312 30.76 0.45 -27.84
C GLY A 312 29.83 -0.73 -28.16
N GLU A 313 29.32 -0.81 -29.40
CA GLU A 313 28.34 -1.80 -29.90
C GLU A 313 28.77 -3.28 -29.83
N SER A 314 29.95 -3.58 -29.29
CA SER A 314 30.40 -4.95 -29.07
C SER A 314 29.94 -5.37 -27.68
N GLY A 315 28.92 -6.23 -27.63
CA GLY A 315 28.39 -6.78 -26.38
C GLY A 315 29.48 -7.42 -25.50
N LEU A 316 29.07 -7.80 -24.29
CA LEU A 316 29.87 -8.46 -23.23
C LEU A 316 30.67 -9.72 -23.65
N ASP A 317 30.66 -10.09 -24.93
CA ASP A 317 31.25 -11.31 -25.49
C ASP A 317 32.71 -11.15 -25.94
N GLU A 318 33.25 -9.95 -26.13
CA GLU A 318 34.70 -9.76 -26.37
C GLU A 318 35.47 -9.61 -25.05
N LYS A 319 35.57 -10.74 -24.34
CA LYS A 319 36.39 -10.91 -23.13
C LYS A 319 37.87 -10.68 -23.45
N ASN A 320 38.39 -9.51 -23.12
CA ASN A 320 39.84 -9.35 -23.04
C ASN A 320 40.35 -10.07 -21.74
N PRO A 321 41.22 -11.10 -21.84
CA PRO A 321 41.59 -11.99 -20.73
C PRO A 321 42.29 -11.32 -19.55
N GLU A 322 42.91 -10.16 -19.77
CA GLU A 322 43.57 -9.41 -18.70
C GLU A 322 42.56 -8.75 -17.76
N TRP A 323 41.36 -8.41 -18.24
CA TRP A 323 40.29 -7.84 -17.41
C TRP A 323 39.69 -8.89 -16.48
N GLN A 324 39.43 -10.10 -16.98
CA GLN A 324 38.95 -11.19 -16.13
C GLN A 324 39.97 -11.53 -15.04
N LYS A 325 41.27 -11.59 -15.37
CA LYS A 325 42.31 -11.80 -14.35
C LYS A 325 42.34 -10.69 -13.30
N LEU A 326 42.21 -9.43 -13.70
CA LEU A 326 42.20 -8.29 -12.77
C LEU A 326 40.93 -8.25 -11.89
N LEU A 327 39.79 -8.67 -12.44
CA LEU A 327 38.50 -8.80 -11.74
C LEU A 327 38.49 -10.00 -10.78
N ASP A 328 39.14 -11.11 -11.16
CA ASP A 328 39.27 -12.32 -10.34
C ASP A 328 40.30 -12.12 -9.21
N GLU A 329 41.43 -11.46 -9.48
CA GLU A 329 42.46 -11.13 -8.45
C GLU A 329 41.96 -10.15 -7.38
N THR A 330 40.94 -9.35 -7.69
CA THR A 330 40.34 -8.38 -6.77
C THR A 330 39.08 -8.90 -6.06
N GLY A 331 38.61 -10.12 -6.37
CA GLY A 331 37.36 -10.69 -5.84
C GLY A 331 36.08 -10.00 -6.35
N LEU A 332 36.20 -9.14 -7.36
CA LEU A 332 35.10 -8.32 -7.90
C LEU A 332 34.16 -9.15 -8.80
N SER A 333 34.68 -10.19 -9.46
CA SER A 333 33.91 -11.14 -10.27
C SER A 333 32.81 -11.82 -9.44
N ASP A 334 33.18 -12.35 -8.27
CA ASP A 334 32.25 -13.01 -7.36
C ASP A 334 31.20 -12.04 -6.79
N LYS A 335 31.59 -10.78 -6.53
CA LYS A 335 30.68 -9.74 -6.00
C LYS A 335 29.73 -9.17 -7.05
N LEU A 336 30.17 -9.02 -8.29
CA LEU A 336 29.31 -8.62 -9.41
C LEU A 336 28.34 -9.75 -9.78
N GLN A 337 28.80 -11.00 -9.74
CA GLN A 337 27.93 -12.16 -9.91
C GLN A 337 26.93 -12.27 -8.74
N GLU A 338 27.37 -12.06 -7.49
CA GLU A 338 26.51 -12.01 -6.31
C GLU A 338 25.46 -10.89 -6.43
N PHE A 339 25.85 -9.69 -6.84
CA PHE A 339 24.93 -8.56 -7.09
C PHE A 339 23.93 -8.88 -8.21
N SER A 340 24.38 -9.46 -9.32
CA SER A 340 23.54 -9.84 -10.45
C SER A 340 22.58 -10.98 -10.09
N ASN A 341 23.03 -11.96 -9.30
CA ASN A 341 22.20 -13.04 -8.79
C ASN A 341 21.13 -12.50 -7.83
N LEU A 342 21.48 -11.59 -6.91
CA LEU A 342 20.52 -10.94 -6.01
C LEU A 342 19.46 -10.15 -6.79
N GLN A 343 19.85 -9.46 -7.87
CA GLN A 343 18.89 -8.80 -8.77
C GLN A 343 17.99 -9.81 -9.51
N MET A 344 18.56 -10.91 -10.02
CA MET A 344 17.80 -11.97 -10.70
C MET A 344 16.85 -12.72 -9.76
N GLU A 345 17.23 -12.89 -8.50
CA GLU A 345 16.42 -13.50 -7.45
C GLU A 345 15.29 -12.57 -6.98
N GLY A 346 15.26 -11.31 -7.42
CA GLY A 346 14.21 -10.35 -7.08
C GLY A 346 14.40 -9.68 -5.72
N ALA A 347 15.61 -9.71 -5.16
CA ALA A 347 15.92 -8.94 -3.97
C ALA A 347 15.76 -7.44 -4.26
N ASP A 348 15.24 -6.67 -3.30
CA ASP A 348 15.13 -5.22 -3.44
C ASP A 348 16.50 -4.56 -3.19
N VAL A 349 17.35 -4.65 -4.22
CA VAL A 349 18.70 -4.07 -4.27
C VAL A 349 18.65 -2.54 -4.23
N PHE A 350 17.51 -1.94 -4.59
CA PHE A 350 17.32 -0.50 -4.68
C PHE A 350 16.79 0.13 -3.39
N HIS A 351 16.30 -0.68 -2.45
CA HIS A 351 15.77 -0.25 -1.15
C HIS A 351 16.67 0.76 -0.43
N SER A 352 17.97 0.46 -0.25
CA SER A 352 18.92 1.38 0.39
C SER A 352 19.21 2.64 -0.38
N THR A 353 19.21 2.55 -1.71
CA THR A 353 19.58 3.67 -2.57
C THR A 353 18.48 4.72 -2.55
N PHE A 354 17.21 4.29 -2.55
CA PHE A 354 16.07 5.19 -2.54
C PHE A 354 15.52 5.49 -1.15
N SER A 355 15.84 4.72 -0.10
CA SER A 355 15.37 5.00 1.27
C SER A 355 15.81 6.39 1.75
N ASN A 356 17.06 6.77 1.51
CA ASN A 356 17.58 8.13 1.78
C ASN A 356 16.85 9.20 0.95
N LEU A 357 16.36 8.82 -0.24
CA LEU A 357 15.61 9.66 -1.16
C LEU A 357 14.10 9.71 -0.84
N LYS A 358 13.63 9.07 0.24
CA LYS A 358 12.27 9.25 0.76
C LYS A 358 12.13 10.43 1.73
N SER A 359 13.22 11.19 1.93
CA SER A 359 13.22 12.43 2.73
C SER A 359 12.60 13.63 2.01
N TYR A 360 12.32 13.54 0.71
CA TYR A 360 11.74 14.63 -0.06
C TYR A 360 10.33 15.02 0.45
N PRO A 361 9.96 16.33 0.44
CA PRO A 361 8.65 16.80 0.90
C PRO A 361 7.46 16.09 0.26
N PHE A 362 7.60 15.63 -0.99
CA PHE A 362 6.59 14.83 -1.68
C PHE A 362 6.12 13.61 -0.87
N PHE A 363 7.02 12.94 -0.14
CA PHE A 363 6.71 11.74 0.66
C PHE A 363 6.27 12.05 2.09
N GLN A 364 6.22 13.34 2.50
CA GLN A 364 5.55 13.71 3.76
C GLN A 364 4.03 13.50 3.68
N GLU A 365 3.50 13.50 2.46
CA GLU A 365 2.11 13.21 2.16
C GLU A 365 1.91 11.70 1.96
N MET A 366 1.09 11.07 2.80
CA MET A 366 0.91 9.60 2.81
C MET A 366 0.36 9.07 1.48
N SER A 367 -0.57 9.79 0.84
CA SER A 367 -1.15 9.35 -0.43
C SER A 367 -0.11 9.17 -1.53
N ASN A 368 0.96 9.97 -1.48
CA ASN A 368 1.99 10.02 -2.52
C ASN A 368 2.87 8.77 -2.57
N TRP A 369 2.94 8.00 -1.47
CA TRP A 369 3.61 6.70 -1.46
C TRP A 369 2.94 5.67 -2.37
N PHE A 370 1.65 5.85 -2.66
CA PHE A 370 0.82 4.89 -3.37
C PHE A 370 0.48 5.31 -4.80
N LEU A 371 0.88 6.50 -5.24
CA LEU A 371 0.65 6.97 -6.62
C LEU A 371 1.37 6.07 -7.63
N LEU A 372 0.72 5.80 -8.77
CA LEU A 372 1.43 5.31 -9.94
C LEU A 372 2.29 6.43 -10.49
N PHE A 373 3.44 6.08 -11.05
CA PHE A 373 4.33 7.07 -11.64
C PHE A 373 3.70 7.73 -12.85
N GLU A 374 3.54 9.06 -12.78
CA GLU A 374 3.08 9.90 -13.87
C GLU A 374 4.11 11.00 -14.14
N PRO A 375 4.77 11.02 -15.33
CA PRO A 375 5.74 12.06 -15.69
C PRO A 375 5.14 13.48 -15.64
N GLN A 376 3.83 13.58 -15.87
CA GLN A 376 3.07 14.82 -15.92
C GLN A 376 2.67 15.35 -14.54
N HIS A 377 3.05 14.67 -13.47
CA HIS A 377 2.76 15.11 -12.11
C HIS A 377 3.32 16.51 -11.85
N SER A 378 2.58 17.40 -11.19
CA SER A 378 2.95 18.81 -11.01
C SER A 378 4.35 18.99 -10.40
N SER A 379 4.69 18.14 -9.42
CA SER A 379 6.01 18.11 -8.78
C SER A 379 7.18 17.78 -9.73
N LEU A 380 6.91 17.18 -10.90
CA LEU A 380 7.91 16.80 -11.91
C LEU A 380 7.88 17.71 -13.15
N ALA A 381 6.98 18.70 -13.20
CA ALA A 381 6.73 19.51 -14.39
C ALA A 381 8.00 20.20 -14.95
N THR A 382 8.95 20.55 -14.08
CA THR A 382 10.21 21.20 -14.47
C THR A 382 11.24 20.25 -15.09
N LEU A 383 11.10 18.95 -14.89
CA LEU A 383 12.02 17.94 -15.43
C LEU A 383 11.62 17.55 -16.86
N PHE A 384 10.32 17.50 -17.15
CA PHE A 384 9.77 17.06 -18.43
C PHE A 384 9.27 18.22 -19.32
N SER A 385 9.55 19.48 -18.95
CA SER A 385 9.16 20.65 -19.74
C SER A 385 10.02 20.86 -20.99
N ASP A 386 11.29 20.47 -20.94
CA ASP A 386 12.21 20.58 -22.08
C ASP A 386 12.19 19.27 -22.88
N LYS A 387 11.35 19.24 -23.93
CA LYS A 387 11.32 18.14 -24.90
C LYS A 387 12.54 18.22 -25.82
N SER A 388 13.69 17.67 -25.42
CA SER A 388 14.70 17.29 -26.41
C SER A 388 14.16 16.11 -27.24
N GLU A 389 14.35 16.18 -28.56
CA GLU A 389 13.94 15.11 -29.49
C GLU A 389 14.82 13.86 -29.27
N GLY A 390 14.35 12.95 -28.40
CA GLY A 390 14.98 11.66 -28.12
C GLY A 390 14.31 10.96 -26.92
N MET A 391 14.37 9.61 -26.86
CA MET A 391 14.05 8.91 -25.62
C MET A 391 15.21 9.14 -24.65
N SER A 392 15.01 10.05 -23.69
CA SER A 392 16.00 10.31 -22.66
C SER A 392 16.30 9.05 -21.84
N LEU A 393 17.48 8.97 -21.23
CA LEU A 393 17.83 7.89 -20.31
C LEU A 393 16.80 7.78 -19.16
N ILE A 394 16.19 8.92 -18.80
CA ILE A 394 15.08 9.04 -17.86
C ILE A 394 13.83 8.31 -18.35
N ASP A 395 13.45 8.46 -19.63
CA ASP A 395 12.30 7.77 -20.20
C ASP A 395 12.50 6.25 -20.21
N ILE A 396 13.73 5.79 -20.48
CA ILE A 396 14.06 4.36 -20.46
C ILE A 396 13.97 3.80 -19.04
N MET A 397 14.58 4.49 -18.05
CA MET A 397 14.55 4.05 -16.65
C MET A 397 13.14 4.11 -16.05
N THR A 398 12.35 5.12 -16.40
CA THR A 398 10.97 5.26 -15.89
C THR A 398 9.98 4.30 -16.56
N ARG A 399 10.28 3.80 -17.76
CA ARG A 399 9.51 2.71 -18.41
C ARG A 399 9.90 1.32 -17.92
N SER A 400 11.08 1.17 -17.30
CA SER A 400 11.50 -0.09 -16.70
C SER A 400 10.52 -0.57 -15.64
N SER A 401 10.26 -1.89 -15.62
CA SER A 401 9.52 -2.57 -14.55
C SER A 401 10.38 -2.90 -13.33
N MET A 402 11.70 -2.65 -13.40
CA MET A 402 12.65 -2.96 -12.33
C MET A 402 12.55 -2.00 -11.14
N ILE A 403 11.93 -0.83 -11.34
CA ILE A 403 11.84 0.24 -10.33
C ILE A 403 10.36 0.47 -10.01
N CYS A 404 10.01 0.57 -8.72
CA CYS A 404 8.63 0.84 -8.31
C CYS A 404 8.26 2.30 -8.54
N SER A 405 6.95 2.63 -8.55
CA SER A 405 6.49 4.00 -8.82
C SER A 405 7.06 5.02 -7.85
N SER A 406 7.15 4.69 -6.56
CA SER A 406 7.70 5.59 -5.55
C SER A 406 9.20 5.86 -5.77
N ASP A 407 9.96 4.88 -6.25
CA ASP A 407 11.38 5.03 -6.54
C ASP A 407 11.60 5.82 -7.84
N LYS A 408 10.70 5.70 -8.82
CA LYS A 408 10.70 6.55 -10.01
C LYS A 408 10.53 8.03 -9.64
N TYR A 409 9.65 8.35 -8.69
CA TYR A 409 9.53 9.71 -8.15
C TYR A 409 10.82 10.16 -7.45
N SER A 410 11.37 9.33 -6.56
CA SER A 410 12.64 9.62 -5.87
C SER A 410 13.78 9.89 -6.86
N LEU A 411 13.92 9.07 -7.90
CA LEU A 411 14.91 9.24 -8.95
C LEU A 411 14.75 10.58 -9.67
N CYS A 412 13.52 10.92 -10.07
CA CYS A 412 13.23 12.19 -10.75
C CYS A 412 13.59 13.39 -9.86
N PHE A 413 13.25 13.37 -8.57
CA PHE A 413 13.62 14.43 -7.64
C PHE A 413 15.13 14.57 -7.46
N SER A 414 15.86 13.46 -7.41
CA SER A 414 17.33 13.50 -7.35
C SER A 414 17.93 14.17 -8.59
N MET A 415 17.40 13.88 -9.77
CA MET A 415 17.85 14.50 -11.03
C MET A 415 17.54 16.01 -11.09
N MET A 416 16.41 16.44 -10.53
CA MET A 416 16.08 17.86 -10.40
C MET A 416 17.05 18.63 -9.47
N MET A 417 17.72 17.94 -8.55
CA MET A 417 18.72 18.52 -7.66
C MET A 417 20.14 18.50 -8.24
N MET A 418 20.38 17.76 -9.34
CA MET A 418 21.69 17.71 -10.00
C MET A 418 22.00 19.03 -10.73
N PRO A 419 23.28 19.45 -10.82
CA PRO A 419 23.69 20.59 -11.63
C PRO A 419 23.29 20.41 -13.10
N GLU A 420 22.96 21.53 -13.75
CA GLU A 420 22.38 21.54 -15.11
C GLU A 420 23.24 20.81 -16.15
N GLN A 421 24.56 20.86 -16.03
CA GLN A 421 25.50 20.19 -16.93
C GLN A 421 25.33 18.67 -16.94
N TYR A 422 25.20 18.05 -15.76
CA TYR A 422 24.97 16.61 -15.62
C TYR A 422 23.53 16.23 -15.96
N ARG A 423 22.58 17.13 -15.68
CA ARG A 423 21.17 16.94 -16.02
C ARG A 423 20.96 16.87 -17.53
N ARG A 424 21.59 17.77 -18.30
CA ARG A 424 21.52 17.75 -19.77
C ARG A 424 22.08 16.47 -20.37
N MET A 425 23.16 15.91 -19.82
CA MET A 425 23.73 14.63 -20.29
C MET A 425 22.81 13.41 -20.07
N MET A 426 21.89 13.47 -19.10
CA MET A 426 20.94 12.38 -18.80
C MET A 426 19.60 12.55 -19.52
N ILE A 427 19.27 13.79 -19.91
CA ILE A 427 18.06 14.15 -20.65
C ILE A 427 18.27 14.09 -22.17
N SER A 428 19.48 14.39 -22.66
CA SER A 428 19.89 14.16 -24.07
C SER A 428 20.06 12.69 -24.36
#